data_AF-A0A734G4P9-F1
#
_entry.id   AF-A0A734G4P9-F1
#
_cell.length_a   1.000
_cell.length_b   1.000
_cell.length_c   1.000
_cell.angle_alpha   90.00
_cell.angle_beta   90.00
_cell.angle_gamma   90.00
#
_symmetry.space_group_name_H-M   'P 1'
#
loop_
_entity.id
_entity.type
_entity.pdbx_description
1 polymer ?
#
loop_
_entity_poly.entity_id
_entity_poly.type
_entity_poly.pdbx_seq_one_letter_code
_entity_poly.pdbx_strand_id
1 'polypeptide(L)'
;MVNVRQPRDIAQVLLSVLFLAIMIVACLWIVQPFILGFAWAGTIVIATWPVLLKLQKILWGRRSLAVLVMTLLLVLLFVIPVALLVNSIVDGSGPLIHAVTGGDMTLPDLAWLN
;
A
#
# COMPACT_ATOMS: atom_id res chain seq x y z
N MET A 1 56.42 -3.59 8.03
CA MET A 1 55.14 -3.02 8.52
C MET A 1 54.06 -4.07 8.25
N VAL A 2 53.90 -5.02 9.17
CA VAL A 2 52.96 -6.13 8.99
C VAL A 2 51.61 -5.66 9.54
N ASN A 3 50.67 -5.44 8.63
CA ASN A 3 49.32 -5.02 8.97
C ASN A 3 48.60 -6.21 9.62
N VAL A 4 48.50 -6.21 10.95
CA VAL A 4 47.81 -7.24 11.71
C VAL A 4 46.33 -7.15 11.37
N ARG A 5 45.83 -8.11 10.59
CA ARG A 5 44.39 -8.27 10.35
C ARG A 5 43.74 -8.46 11.72
N GLN A 6 43.06 -7.42 12.21
CA GLN A 6 42.22 -7.54 13.40
C GLN A 6 41.22 -8.66 13.14
N PRO A 7 41.18 -9.73 13.97
CA PRO A 7 40.15 -10.75 13.85
C PRO A 7 38.83 -10.03 14.08
N ARG A 8 38.03 -9.88 13.03
CA ARG A 8 36.69 -9.29 13.12
C ARG A 8 35.95 -10.04 14.22
N ASP A 9 35.58 -9.31 15.27
CA ASP A 9 35.00 -9.90 16.46
C ASP A 9 33.72 -10.63 16.04
N ILE A 10 33.67 -11.94 16.29
CA ILE A 10 32.60 -12.81 15.77
C ILE A 10 31.25 -12.31 16.27
N ALA A 11 31.22 -11.79 17.50
CA ALA A 11 30.07 -11.11 18.08
C ALA A 11 29.61 -9.89 17.25
N GLN A 12 30.54 -9.07 16.75
CA GLN A 12 30.23 -7.90 15.92
C GLN A 12 29.65 -8.32 14.56
N VAL A 13 30.21 -9.35 13.93
CA VAL A 13 29.69 -9.87 12.65
C VAL A 13 28.30 -10.46 12.85
N LEU A 14 28.10 -11.27 13.90
CA LEU A 14 26.81 -11.86 14.24
C LEU A 14 25.74 -10.79 14.53
N LEU A 15 26.07 -9.77 15.33
CA LEU A 15 25.16 -8.66 15.60
C LEU A 15 24.80 -7.88 14.33
N SER A 16 25.78 -7.64 13.45
CA SER A 16 25.52 -6.95 12.17
C SER A 16 24.59 -7.75 11.26
N VAL A 17 24.80 -9.07 11.18
CA VAL A 17 23.96 -9.97 10.39
C VAL A 17 22.56 -10.10 10.98
N LEU A 18 22.44 -10.20 12.31
CA LEU A 18 21.15 -10.25 13.00
C LEU A 18 20.36 -8.97 12.77
N PHE A 19 21.01 -7.80 12.91
CA PHE A 19 20.38 -6.52 12.63
C PHE A 19 19.89 -6.42 11.19
N LEU A 20 20.72 -6.83 10.22
CA LEU A 20 20.33 -6.86 8.81
C LEU A 20 19.14 -7.81 8.58
N ALA A 21 19.15 -9.00 9.19
CA ALA A 21 18.06 -9.96 9.07
C ALA A 21 16.73 -9.41 9.62
N ILE A 22 16.76 -8.79 10.80
CA ILE A 22 15.60 -8.12 11.39
C ILE A 22 15.10 -6.99 10.48
N MET A 23 16.00 -6.18 9.92
CA MET A 23 15.64 -5.12 8.99
C MET A 23 14.94 -5.67 7.74
N ILE A 24 15.47 -6.75 7.16
CA ILE A 24 14.85 -7.42 6.00
C ILE A 24 13.47 -7.95 6.36
N VAL A 25 13.31 -8.63 7.50
CA VAL A 25 12.01 -9.15 7.95
C VAL A 25 11.01 -8.02 8.17
N ALA A 26 11.42 -6.92 8.81
CA ALA A 26 10.58 -5.75 9.01
C ALA A 26 10.15 -5.11 7.67
N CYS A 27 11.08 -5.01 6.71
CA CYS A 27 10.76 -4.55 5.35
C CYS A 27 9.77 -5.47 4.63
N LEU A 28 9.89 -6.80 4.77
CA LEU A 28 8.92 -7.72 4.16
C LEU A 28 7.56 -7.63 4.84
N TRP A 29 7.54 -7.48 6.17
CA TRP A 29 6.31 -7.37 6.94
C TRP A 29 5.54 -6.09 6.61
N ILE A 30 6.23 -4.95 6.45
CA ILE A 30 5.58 -3.69 6.05
C ILE A 30 5.04 -3.77 4.61
N VAL A 31 5.73 -4.48 3.70
CA VAL A 31 5.30 -4.64 2.30
C VAL A 31 4.15 -5.64 2.13
N GLN A 32 4.04 -6.65 2.98
CA GLN A 32 3.02 -7.70 2.91
C GLN A 32 1.59 -7.20 2.67
N PRO A 33 1.03 -6.21 3.40
CA PRO A 33 -0.32 -5.70 3.14
C PRO A 33 -0.46 -5.02 1.77
N PHE A 34 0.64 -4.54 1.19
CA PHE A 34 0.65 -3.89 -0.11
C PHE A 34 0.70 -4.88 -1.28
N ILE A 35 1.10 -6.15 -1.06
CA ILE A 35 1.20 -7.15 -2.13
C ILE A 35 -0.14 -7.30 -2.85
N LEU A 36 -1.23 -7.38 -2.09
CA LEU A 36 -2.57 -7.47 -2.65
C LEU A 36 -2.93 -6.21 -3.45
N GLY A 37 -2.56 -5.02 -2.95
CA GLY A 37 -2.73 -3.76 -3.66
C GLY A 37 -1.95 -3.70 -4.99
N PHE A 38 -0.69 -4.12 -4.98
CA PHE A 38 0.14 -4.20 -6.19
C PHE A 38 -0.39 -5.20 -7.21
N ALA A 39 -0.87 -6.37 -6.75
CA ALA A 39 -1.46 -7.38 -7.62
C ALA A 39 -2.74 -6.84 -8.31
N TRP A 40 -3.62 -6.17 -7.58
CA TRP A 40 -4.82 -5.54 -8.14
C TRP A 40 -4.49 -4.37 -9.07
N ALA A 41 -3.53 -3.52 -8.72
CA ALA A 41 -3.05 -2.44 -9.59
C ALA A 41 -2.50 -3.00 -10.91
N GLY A 42 -1.72 -4.09 -10.86
CA GLY A 42 -1.24 -4.81 -12.04
C GLY A 42 -2.39 -5.28 -12.93
N THR A 43 -3.41 -5.92 -12.34
CA THR A 43 -4.61 -6.36 -13.06
C THR A 43 -5.32 -5.20 -13.77
N ILE A 44 -5.46 -4.04 -13.11
CA ILE A 44 -6.10 -2.86 -13.70
C ILE A 44 -5.26 -2.31 -14.86
N VAL A 45 -3.94 -2.23 -14.71
CA VAL A 45 -3.04 -1.77 -15.79
C VAL A 45 -3.13 -2.69 -16.99
N ILE A 46 -3.10 -4.00 -16.77
CA ILE A 46 -3.24 -5.01 -17.84
C ILE A 46 -4.61 -4.86 -18.53
N ALA A 47 -5.68 -4.71 -17.76
CA ALA A 47 -7.03 -4.53 -18.28
C ALA A 47 -7.21 -3.20 -19.05
N THR A 48 -6.49 -2.14 -18.65
CA THR A 48 -6.61 -0.81 -19.24
C THR A 48 -5.62 -0.57 -20.39
N TRP A 49 -4.66 -1.46 -20.60
CA TRP A 49 -3.76 -1.46 -21.77
C TRP A 49 -4.44 -1.23 -23.13
N PRO A 50 -5.55 -1.92 -23.48
CA PRO A 50 -6.26 -1.66 -24.74
C PRO A 50 -6.85 -0.25 -24.82
N VAL A 51 -7.27 0.33 -23.70
CA VAL A 51 -7.77 1.72 -23.64
C VAL A 51 -6.64 2.70 -23.92
N LEU A 52 -5.44 2.46 -23.35
CA LEU A 52 -4.26 3.27 -23.62
C LEU A 52 -3.88 3.23 -25.12
N LEU A 53 -3.90 2.06 -25.75
CA LEU A 53 -3.65 1.93 -27.19
C LEU A 53 -4.72 2.62 -28.05
N LYS A 54 -6.00 2.58 -27.65
CA LYS A 54 -7.08 3.32 -28.32
C LYS A 54 -6.91 4.83 -28.17
N LEU A 55 -6.59 5.30 -26.97
CA LEU A 55 -6.27 6.71 -26.71
C LEU A 55 -5.09 7.17 -27.56
N GLN A 56 -4.02 6.36 -27.62
CA GLN A 56 -2.84 6.69 -28.44
C GLN A 56 -3.19 6.84 -29.93
N LYS A 57 -4.13 6.05 -30.45
CA LYS A 57 -4.63 6.18 -31.83
C LYS A 57 -5.49 7.44 -32.02
N ILE A 58 -6.31 7.79 -31.04
CA ILE A 58 -7.15 9.01 -31.07
C ILE A 58 -6.28 10.29 -30.95
N LEU A 59 -5.21 10.23 -30.15
CA LEU A 59 -4.29 11.34 -29.87
C LEU A 59 -3.14 11.45 -30.88
N TRP A 60 -3.39 11.11 -32.16
CA TRP A 60 -2.46 11.36 -33.26
C TRP A 60 -1.08 10.67 -33.13
N GLY A 61 -1.01 9.54 -32.41
CA GLY A 61 0.21 8.75 -32.27
C GLY A 61 1.25 9.30 -31.27
N ARG A 62 1.00 10.45 -30.62
CA ARG A 62 1.90 11.00 -29.60
C ARG A 62 1.72 10.31 -28.25
N ARG A 63 2.61 9.35 -27.96
CA ARG A 63 2.62 8.57 -26.70
C ARG A 63 2.62 9.43 -25.44
N SER A 64 3.31 10.58 -25.44
CA SER A 64 3.40 11.45 -24.26
C SER A 64 2.06 12.04 -23.82
N LEU A 65 1.22 12.47 -24.77
CA LEU A 65 -0.11 12.99 -24.47
C LEU A 65 -1.05 11.88 -23.97
N ALA A 66 -0.98 10.70 -24.59
CA ALA A 66 -1.77 9.55 -24.14
C ALA A 66 -1.41 9.12 -22.72
N VAL A 67 -0.12 9.09 -22.38
CA VAL A 67 0.33 8.78 -21.01
C VAL A 67 -0.13 9.86 -20.03
N LEU A 68 0.02 11.15 -20.36
CA LEU A 68 -0.38 12.24 -19.47
C LEU A 68 -1.90 12.19 -19.17
N VAL A 69 -2.73 12.01 -20.20
CA VAL A 69 -4.19 11.88 -20.04
C VAL A 69 -4.53 10.67 -19.18
N MET A 70 -3.88 9.53 -19.43
CA MET A 70 -4.17 8.28 -18.72
C MET A 70 -3.73 8.33 -17.25
N THR A 71 -2.59 8.97 -16.96
CA THR A 71 -2.15 9.26 -15.58
C THR A 71 -3.15 10.18 -14.86
N LEU A 72 -3.61 11.25 -15.52
CA LEU A 72 -4.64 12.15 -14.97
C LEU A 72 -5.95 11.39 -14.68
N LEU A 73 -6.36 10.52 -15.60
CA LEU A 73 -7.56 9.69 -15.46
C LEU A 73 -7.45 8.75 -14.26
N LEU A 74 -6.31 8.07 -14.09
CA LEU A 74 -6.06 7.19 -12.95
C LEU A 74 -6.01 7.96 -11.64
N VAL A 75 -5.39 9.14 -11.58
CA VAL A 75 -5.40 9.97 -10.37
C VAL A 75 -6.84 10.36 -10.00
N LEU A 76 -7.63 10.78 -10.98
CA LEU A 76 -8.98 11.27 -10.75
C LEU A 76 -9.97 10.15 -10.37
N LEU A 77 -9.88 8.99 -11.03
CA LEU A 77 -10.79 7.87 -10.79
C LEU A 77 -10.35 6.91 -9.68
N PHE A 78 -9.07 6.92 -9.30
CA PHE A 78 -8.55 5.99 -8.30
C PHE A 78 -8.07 6.72 -7.05
N VAL A 79 -7.13 7.65 -7.17
CA VAL A 79 -6.50 8.29 -6.01
C VAL A 79 -7.50 9.14 -5.22
N ILE A 80 -8.31 9.96 -5.90
CA ILE A 80 -9.32 10.80 -5.25
C ILE A 80 -10.36 9.97 -4.49
N PRO A 81 -11.10 9.04 -5.12
CA PRO A 81 -12.12 8.27 -4.42
C PRO A 81 -11.55 7.37 -3.33
N VAL A 82 -10.35 6.81 -3.50
CA VAL A 82 -9.69 6.03 -2.44
C VAL A 82 -9.33 6.92 -1.24
N ALA A 83 -8.80 8.12 -1.47
CA ALA A 83 -8.52 9.06 -0.39
C ALA A 83 -9.79 9.46 0.36
N LEU A 84 -10.88 9.72 -0.37
CA LEU A 84 -12.19 10.00 0.25
C LEU A 84 -12.70 8.80 1.05
N LEU A 85 -12.60 7.59 0.49
CA LEU A 85 -13.02 6.35 1.16
C LEU A 85 -12.24 6.11 2.45
N VAL A 86 -10.91 6.27 2.44
CA VAL A 86 -10.08 6.11 3.64
C VAL A 86 -10.49 7.13 4.70
N ASN A 87 -10.70 8.40 4.34
CA ASN A 87 -11.19 9.39 5.29
C ASN A 87 -12.56 9.00 5.85
N SER A 88 -13.51 8.56 5.00
CA SER A 88 -14.82 8.11 5.47
C SER A 88 -14.76 6.88 6.39
N ILE A 89 -13.81 5.96 6.16
CA ILE A 89 -13.59 4.81 7.04
C ILE A 89 -13.00 5.27 8.38
N VAL A 90 -12.01 6.17 8.36
CA VAL A 90 -11.40 6.72 9.58
C VAL A 90 -12.45 7.50 10.39
N ASP A 91 -13.22 8.37 9.75
CA ASP A 91 -14.29 9.14 10.40
C ASP A 91 -15.41 8.21 10.92
N GLY A 92 -15.81 7.21 10.14
CA GLY A 92 -16.80 6.21 10.53
C GLY A 92 -16.33 5.23 11.61
N SER A 93 -15.01 5.12 11.82
CA SER A 93 -14.43 4.26 12.86
C SER A 93 -14.39 4.91 14.24
N GLY A 94 -14.57 6.24 14.35
CA GLY A 94 -14.59 6.96 15.62
C GLY A 94 -15.57 6.38 16.66
N PRO A 95 -16.84 6.13 16.30
CA PRO A 95 -17.82 5.50 17.20
C PRO A 95 -17.45 4.06 17.58
N LEU A 96 -16.89 3.28 16.66
CA LEU A 96 -16.49 1.89 16.90
C LEU A 96 -15.28 1.79 17.84
N ILE A 97 -14.30 2.68 17.66
CA ILE A 97 -13.11 2.76 18.52
C ILE A 97 -13.51 3.26 19.92
N HIS A 98 -14.45 4.22 20.01
CA HIS A 98 -14.96 4.71 21.30
C HIS A 98 -15.77 3.65 22.05
N ALA A 99 -16.58 2.84 21.34
CA ALA A 99 -17.31 1.72 21.94
C ALA A 99 -16.36 0.60 22.44
N VAL A 100 -15.29 0.30 21.70
CA VAL A 100 -14.28 -0.70 22.10
C VAL A 100 -13.40 -0.19 23.25
N THR A 101 -13.08 1.10 23.29
CA THR A 101 -12.20 1.71 24.32
C THR A 101 -12.97 2.04 25.61
N GLY A 102 -14.28 2.31 25.52
CA GLY A 102 -15.13 2.66 26.66
C GLY A 102 -15.54 1.49 27.56
N GLY A 103 -15.32 0.23 27.14
CA GLY A 103 -15.70 -0.95 27.94
C GLY A 103 -17.21 -1.25 27.97
N ASP A 104 -18.04 -0.38 27.41
CA ASP A 104 -19.48 -0.57 27.29
C ASP A 104 -19.78 -1.38 26.02
N MET A 105 -19.54 -2.70 26.08
CA MET A 105 -20.20 -3.65 25.17
C MET A 105 -21.70 -3.71 25.51
N THR A 106 -22.44 -2.63 25.28
CA THR A 106 -23.89 -2.73 25.25
C THR A 106 -24.27 -3.39 23.92
N LEU A 107 -24.80 -4.62 24.03
CA LEU A 107 -25.29 -5.37 22.89
C LEU A 107 -26.34 -4.50 22.16
N PRO A 108 -26.22 -4.27 20.84
CA PRO A 108 -27.15 -3.41 20.12
C PRO A 108 -28.57 -3.96 20.26
N ASP A 109 -29.52 -3.11 20.64
CA ASP A 109 -30.93 -3.48 20.77
C ASP A 109 -31.44 -3.96 19.40
N LEU A 110 -31.73 -5.26 19.31
CA LEU A 110 -32.17 -5.94 18.10
C LEU A 110 -33.65 -5.63 17.82
N ALA A 111 -34.03 -4.36 17.91
CA ALA A 111 -35.38 -3.87 17.67
C ALA A 111 -35.87 -4.14 16.23
N TRP A 112 -34.95 -4.47 15.32
CA TRP A 112 -35.22 -4.90 13.94
C TRP A 112 -35.63 -6.38 13.84
N LEU A 113 -35.55 -7.15 14.92
CA LEU A 113 -35.86 -8.58 14.98
C LEU A 113 -37.30 -8.86 15.47
N ASN A 114 -38.12 -7.81 15.67
CA ASN A 114 -39.52 -7.85 16.09
C ASN A 114 -40.42 -7.16 15.06
#